data_AF-A0A8J7NDZ8-F1
#
_entry.id   AF-A0A8J7NDZ8-F1
#
_cell.length_a   1.000
_cell.length_b   1.000
_cell.length_c   1.000
_cell.angle_alpha   90.00
_cell.angle_beta   90.00
_cell.angle_gamma   90.00
#
_symmetry.space_group_name_H-M   'P 1'
#
loop_
_entity.id
_entity.type
_entity.pdbx_description
1 polymer ?
#
loop_
_entity_poly.entity_id
_entity_poly.type
_entity_poly.pdbx_seq_one_letter_code
_entity_poly.pdbx_strand_id
1 'polypeptide(L)'
;MLTILLAETDPGITEILHRLMLNLQASVLNRKGCISLLIHFRGGGVLKAPLGEVPQKFEEFEGFFAKLKTEKGGFEEALKKTKPGKVVVMSPKGENDTSVISGSESGGRITVVVGGFTKGDLSEKVYDSADYIVSLSKDLLDIWTVIKKVLIAYEKNS
;
A
#
# COMPACT_ATOMS: atom_id res chain seq x y z
N MET A 1 -12.91 -1.99 4.63
CA MET A 1 -11.57 -2.62 4.82
C MET A 1 -10.60 -1.93 3.89
N LEU A 2 -9.48 -1.43 4.42
CA LEU A 2 -8.41 -0.79 3.67
C LEU A 2 -7.37 -1.83 3.22
N THR A 3 -7.02 -1.83 1.95
CA THR A 3 -5.86 -2.55 1.44
C THR A 3 -4.85 -1.55 0.91
N ILE A 4 -3.63 -1.57 1.44
CA ILE A 4 -2.49 -0.87 0.83
C ILE A 4 -1.87 -1.81 -0.19
N LEU A 5 -1.80 -1.39 -1.45
CA LEU A 5 -1.08 -2.08 -2.51
C LEU A 5 0.17 -1.29 -2.88
N LEU A 6 1.35 -1.79 -2.50
CA LEU A 6 2.62 -1.26 -3.02
C LEU A 6 2.83 -1.79 -4.44
N ALA A 7 2.71 -0.91 -5.43
CA ALA A 7 2.85 -1.27 -6.83
C ALA A 7 4.27 -1.06 -7.33
N GLU A 8 4.75 -2.00 -8.15
CA GLU A 8 6.04 -1.90 -8.85
C GLU A 8 7.20 -1.70 -7.88
N THR A 9 7.20 -2.52 -6.83
CA THR A 9 8.11 -2.42 -5.70
C THR A 9 9.52 -2.82 -6.08
N ASP A 10 10.48 -1.94 -5.79
CA ASP A 10 11.90 -2.18 -6.00
C ASP A 10 12.49 -3.02 -4.85
N PRO A 11 13.37 -4.00 -5.12
CA PRO A 11 14.05 -4.76 -4.07
C PRO A 11 14.90 -3.88 -3.13
N GLY A 12 15.34 -2.71 -3.59
CA GLY A 12 16.16 -1.78 -2.81
C GLY A 12 15.42 -1.06 -1.67
N ILE A 13 14.10 -1.23 -1.54
CA ILE A 13 13.31 -0.54 -0.53
C ILE A 13 13.04 -1.37 0.74
N THR A 14 13.75 -2.49 0.96
CA THR A 14 13.54 -3.40 2.09
C THR A 14 13.52 -2.70 3.46
N GLU A 15 14.40 -1.72 3.70
CA GLU A 15 14.40 -0.94 4.94
C GLU A 15 13.17 -0.03 5.08
N ILE A 16 12.67 0.50 3.96
CA ILE A 16 11.41 1.27 3.93
C ILE A 16 10.23 0.33 4.20
N LEU A 17 10.23 -0.87 3.61
CA LEU A 17 9.23 -1.91 3.87
C LEU A 17 9.21 -2.33 5.34
N HIS A 18 10.38 -2.50 5.96
CA HIS A 18 10.48 -2.82 7.39
C HIS A 18 9.80 -1.76 8.25
N ARG A 19 10.19 -0.49 8.06
CA ARG A 19 9.60 0.65 8.78
C ARG A 19 8.10 0.77 8.52
N LEU A 20 7.66 0.60 7.28
CA LEU A 20 6.26 0.60 6.92
C LEU A 20 5.49 -0.49 7.66
N MET A 21 5.96 -1.73 7.60
CA MET A 21 5.30 -2.89 8.20
C MET A 21 5.20 -2.76 9.73
N LEU A 22 6.23 -2.22 10.40
CA LEU A 22 6.18 -1.91 11.83
C LEU A 22 5.10 -0.86 12.16
N ASN A 23 5.00 0.20 11.36
CA ASN A 23 3.97 1.24 11.57
C ASN A 23 2.56 0.69 11.33
N LEU A 24 2.39 -0.08 10.25
CA LEU A 24 1.10 -0.72 9.95
C LEU A 24 0.72 -1.70 11.05
N GLN A 25 1.67 -2.50 11.56
CA GLN A 25 1.44 -3.42 12.69
C GLN A 25 0.90 -2.68 13.92
N ALA A 26 1.50 -1.54 14.27
CA ALA A 26 1.12 -0.77 15.45
C ALA A 26 -0.22 -0.01 15.31
N SER A 27 -0.72 0.16 14.08
CA SER A 27 -1.89 0.99 13.77
C SER A 27 -3.19 0.48 14.41
N VAL A 28 -4.11 1.40 14.70
CA VAL A 28 -5.45 1.05 15.22
C VAL A 28 -6.22 0.21 14.21
N LEU A 29 -6.09 0.52 12.92
CA LEU A 29 -6.71 -0.26 11.84
C LEU A 29 -6.25 -1.72 11.84
N ASN A 30 -4.97 -2.01 12.10
CA ASN A 30 -4.48 -3.38 12.17
C ASN A 30 -5.02 -4.12 13.39
N ARG A 31 -5.09 -3.47 14.56
CA ARG A 31 -5.71 -4.06 15.75
C ARG A 31 -7.19 -4.40 15.54
N LYS A 32 -7.88 -3.64 14.69
CA LYS A 32 -9.28 -3.88 14.31
C LYS A 32 -9.43 -4.87 13.14
N GLY A 33 -8.35 -5.43 12.61
CA GLY A 33 -8.39 -6.31 11.41
C GLY A 33 -8.87 -5.59 10.15
N CYS A 34 -8.77 -4.26 10.10
CA CYS A 34 -9.35 -3.41 9.04
C CYS A 34 -8.35 -2.98 7.97
N ILE A 35 -7.08 -3.41 8.07
CA ILE A 35 -6.03 -3.11 7.11
C ILE A 35 -5.33 -4.37 6.62
N SER A 36 -4.91 -4.38 5.36
CA SER A 36 -4.01 -5.38 4.82
C SER A 36 -2.94 -4.73 3.92
N LEU A 37 -1.79 -5.39 3.81
CA LEU A 37 -0.68 -4.96 2.95
C LEU A 37 -0.44 -6.02 1.86
N LEU A 38 -0.48 -5.57 0.61
CA LEU A 38 -0.09 -6.36 -0.56
C LEU A 38 1.05 -5.66 -1.28
N ILE A 39 2.07 -6.40 -1.67
CA ILE A 39 3.28 -5.89 -2.32
C ILE A 39 3.41 -6.56 -3.68
N HIS A 40 3.42 -5.78 -4.75
CA HIS A 40 3.73 -6.21 -6.10
C HIS A 40 5.13 -5.77 -6.46
N PHE A 41 6.02 -6.69 -6.82
CA PHE A 41 7.43 -6.40 -7.14
C PHE A 41 7.63 -6.13 -8.64
N ARG A 42 8.61 -5.27 -8.98
CA ARG A 42 9.07 -5.14 -10.38
C ARG A 42 9.65 -6.47 -10.86
N GLY A 43 9.33 -6.85 -12.10
CA GLY A 43 9.68 -8.16 -12.65
C GLY A 43 8.67 -9.28 -12.31
N GLY A 44 7.61 -8.94 -11.57
CA GLY A 44 6.55 -9.86 -11.17
C GLY A 44 6.77 -10.46 -9.79
N GLY A 45 5.69 -10.94 -9.20
CA GLY A 45 5.66 -11.42 -7.83
C GLY A 45 4.72 -10.58 -6.98
N VAL A 46 3.85 -11.27 -6.25
CA VAL A 46 2.88 -10.66 -5.34
C VAL A 46 3.03 -11.31 -3.98
N LEU A 47 3.27 -10.48 -2.96
CA LEU A 47 3.41 -10.88 -1.58
C LEU A 47 2.30 -10.25 -0.75
N LYS A 48 1.52 -11.08 -0.06
CA LYS A 48 0.64 -10.62 1.02
C LYS A 48 1.45 -10.55 2.31
N ALA A 49 1.82 -9.34 2.71
CA ALA A 49 2.69 -9.13 3.86
C ALA A 49 1.89 -9.31 5.17
N PRO A 50 2.37 -10.14 6.11
CA PRO A 50 1.77 -10.26 7.43
C PRO A 50 2.06 -9.01 8.27
N LEU A 51 1.07 -8.55 9.03
CA LEU A 51 1.16 -7.37 9.91
C LEU A 51 1.04 -7.72 11.41
N GLY A 52 1.08 -9.00 11.77
CA GLY A 52 0.89 -9.47 13.15
C GLY A 52 2.17 -9.55 13.99
N GLU A 53 3.27 -10.02 13.39
CA GLU A 53 4.55 -10.26 14.07
C GLU A 53 5.74 -9.88 13.18
N VAL A 54 5.83 -8.60 12.84
CA VAL A 54 6.96 -8.00 12.14
C VAL A 54 8.11 -7.82 13.14
N PRO A 55 9.31 -8.39 12.87
CA PRO A 55 10.46 -8.23 13.75
C PRO A 55 10.87 -6.76 13.92
N GLN A 56 11.28 -6.38 15.13
CA GLN A 56 11.67 -4.99 15.43
C GLN A 56 13.06 -4.64 14.89
N LYS A 57 14.00 -5.59 14.93
CA LYS A 57 15.35 -5.40 14.39
C LYS A 57 15.39 -5.69 12.90
N PHE A 58 16.18 -4.93 12.17
CA PHE A 58 16.25 -5.04 10.71
C PHE A 58 16.83 -6.39 10.27
N GLU A 59 17.85 -6.90 10.96
CA GLU A 59 18.51 -8.16 10.62
C GLU A 59 17.56 -9.36 10.80
N GLU A 60 16.73 -9.31 11.85
CA GLU A 60 15.68 -10.31 12.09
C GLU A 60 14.56 -10.19 11.03
N PHE A 61 14.24 -8.96 10.62
CA PHE A 61 13.28 -8.69 9.56
C PHE A 61 13.75 -9.23 8.20
N GLU A 62 15.02 -9.08 7.84
CA GLU A 62 15.54 -9.60 6.56
C GLU A 62 15.33 -11.12 6.46
N GLY A 63 15.69 -11.86 7.51
CA GLY A 63 15.49 -13.30 7.57
C GLY A 63 14.01 -13.71 7.58
N PHE A 64 13.14 -12.90 8.18
CA PHE A 64 11.69 -13.08 8.16
C PHE A 64 11.10 -12.82 6.77
N PHE A 65 11.45 -11.70 6.15
CA PHE A 65 10.94 -11.24 4.87
C PHE A 65 11.33 -12.20 3.74
N ALA A 66 12.57 -12.70 3.76
CA ALA A 66 13.07 -13.70 2.81
C ALA A 66 12.30 -15.03 2.84
N LYS A 67 11.67 -15.38 3.98
CA LYS A 67 10.86 -16.60 4.12
C LYS A 67 9.42 -16.42 3.63
N LEU A 68 8.98 -15.19 3.37
CA LEU A 68 7.62 -14.93 2.93
C LEU A 68 7.41 -15.46 1.52
N LYS A 69 6.31 -16.18 1.31
CA LYS A 69 5.98 -16.75 0.02
C LYS A 69 5.48 -15.65 -0.91
N THR A 70 6.20 -15.48 -2.02
CA THR A 70 5.78 -14.64 -3.13
C THR A 70 5.10 -15.51 -4.19
N GLU A 71 3.92 -15.13 -4.61
CA GLU A 71 3.20 -15.79 -5.68
C GLU A 71 3.52 -15.12 -7.02
N LYS A 72 3.66 -15.89 -8.11
CA LYS A 72 3.84 -15.29 -9.44
C LYS A 72 2.60 -14.50 -9.84
N GLY A 73 2.79 -13.31 -10.42
CA GLY A 73 1.71 -12.45 -10.89
C GLY A 73 2.21 -11.03 -11.15
N GLY A 74 1.49 -10.30 -12.01
CA GLY A 74 1.73 -8.89 -12.25
C GLY A 74 0.81 -8.01 -11.41
N PHE A 75 0.78 -6.72 -11.77
CA PHE A 75 -0.02 -5.71 -11.07
C PHE A 75 -1.52 -6.01 -11.10
N GLU A 76 -2.05 -6.47 -12.22
CA GLU A 76 -3.49 -6.80 -12.34
C GLU A 76 -3.89 -7.94 -11.42
N GLU A 77 -3.08 -8.98 -11.31
CA GLU A 77 -3.32 -10.09 -10.40
C GLU A 77 -3.23 -9.62 -8.94
N ALA A 78 -2.27 -8.75 -8.63
CA ALA A 78 -2.16 -8.13 -7.31
C ALA A 78 -3.43 -7.32 -6.98
N LEU A 79 -3.87 -6.46 -7.91
CA LEU A 79 -5.06 -5.65 -7.72
C LEU A 79 -6.31 -6.53 -7.52
N LYS A 80 -6.52 -7.54 -8.37
CA LYS A 80 -7.64 -8.50 -8.24
C LYS A 80 -7.66 -9.21 -6.87
N LYS A 81 -6.49 -9.55 -6.32
CA LYS A 81 -6.38 -10.17 -4.97
C LYS A 81 -6.89 -9.27 -3.85
N THR A 82 -6.83 -7.94 -4.02
CA THR A 82 -7.38 -6.99 -3.05
C THR A 82 -8.91 -7.00 -3.01
N LYS A 83 -9.57 -7.56 -4.04
CA LYS A 83 -11.03 -7.54 -4.25
C LYS A 83 -11.59 -6.12 -4.08
N PRO A 84 -11.07 -5.12 -4.83
CA PRO A 84 -11.38 -3.73 -4.59
C PRO A 84 -12.84 -3.45 -4.96
N GLY A 85 -13.54 -2.71 -4.10
CA GLY A 85 -14.77 -1.99 -4.46
C GLY A 85 -14.49 -0.56 -4.90
N LYS A 86 -13.30 -0.02 -4.57
CA LYS A 86 -12.76 1.27 -5.03
C LYS A 86 -11.24 1.19 -5.08
N VAL A 87 -10.62 1.74 -6.12
CA VAL A 87 -9.17 1.84 -6.33
C VAL A 87 -8.77 3.31 -6.34
N VAL A 88 -7.90 3.69 -5.41
CA VAL A 88 -7.33 5.03 -5.31
C VAL A 88 -5.83 4.94 -5.56
N VAL A 89 -5.32 5.61 -6.59
CA VAL A 89 -3.88 5.67 -6.88
C VAL A 89 -3.31 6.96 -6.31
N MET A 90 -2.24 6.84 -5.52
CA MET A 90 -1.55 8.01 -4.96
C MET A 90 -0.52 8.55 -5.95
N SER A 91 -0.63 9.81 -6.33
CA SER A 91 0.32 10.48 -7.22
C SER A 91 0.36 11.99 -6.96
N PRO A 92 1.54 12.65 -7.00
CA PRO A 92 1.63 14.11 -6.91
C PRO A 92 0.80 14.84 -7.97
N LYS A 93 0.54 14.18 -9.11
CA LYS A 93 -0.26 14.70 -10.24
C LYS A 93 -1.78 14.56 -10.06
N GLY A 94 -2.22 13.90 -8.98
CA GLY A 94 -3.63 13.67 -8.69
C GLY A 94 -4.38 14.89 -8.16
N GLU A 95 -5.68 14.72 -7.95
CA GLU A 95 -6.53 15.72 -7.31
C GLU A 95 -6.28 15.76 -5.80
N ASN A 96 -6.38 16.96 -5.22
CA ASN A 96 -6.28 17.12 -3.76
C ASN A 96 -7.65 16.88 -3.09
N ASP A 97 -8.16 15.66 -3.26
CA ASP A 97 -9.38 15.20 -2.60
C ASP A 97 -9.11 13.90 -1.84
N THR A 98 -8.90 14.02 -0.52
CA THR A 98 -8.73 12.86 0.35
C THR A 98 -10.04 12.23 0.82
N SER A 99 -11.20 12.85 0.54
CA SER A 99 -12.51 12.34 0.98
C SER A 99 -12.87 11.00 0.33
N VAL A 100 -12.30 10.73 -0.85
CA VAL A 100 -12.45 9.47 -1.58
C VAL A 100 -11.76 8.29 -0.88
N ILE A 101 -10.79 8.57 0.01
CA ILE A 101 -10.10 7.60 0.86
C ILE A 101 -10.97 7.32 2.09
N SER A 102 -12.01 6.51 1.90
CA SER A 102 -13.00 6.18 2.93
C SER A 102 -13.43 4.72 2.83
N GLY A 103 -13.74 4.11 3.97
CA GLY A 103 -14.55 2.90 3.99
C GLY A 103 -15.99 3.31 3.67
N SER A 104 -16.67 2.60 2.77
CA SER A 104 -18.11 2.86 2.64
C SER A 104 -18.82 2.43 3.93
N GLU A 105 -19.89 3.14 4.30
CA GLU A 105 -20.75 2.81 5.46
C GLU A 105 -21.26 1.36 5.43
N SER A 106 -21.26 0.72 4.24
CA SER A 106 -21.69 -0.66 3.99
C SER A 106 -20.55 -1.70 4.01
N GLY A 107 -19.36 -1.36 4.51
CA GLY A 107 -18.24 -2.32 4.58
C GLY A 107 -17.43 -2.47 3.29
N GLY A 108 -17.40 -1.42 2.45
CA GLY A 108 -16.67 -1.39 1.19
C GLY A 108 -15.18 -1.68 1.35
N ARG A 109 -14.61 -2.37 0.34
CA ARG A 109 -13.17 -2.61 0.23
C ARG A 109 -12.56 -1.50 -0.60
N ILE A 110 -11.66 -0.73 0.00
CA ILE A 110 -10.87 0.26 -0.72
C ILE A 110 -9.45 -0.27 -0.86
N THR A 111 -8.90 -0.12 -2.06
CA THR A 111 -7.49 -0.39 -2.33
C THR A 111 -6.81 0.93 -2.64
N VAL A 112 -5.85 1.30 -1.81
CA VAL A 112 -5.01 2.46 -2.04
C VAL A 112 -3.67 1.97 -2.59
N VAL A 113 -3.36 2.38 -3.81
CA VAL A 113 -2.15 2.01 -4.53
C VAL A 113 -1.09 3.08 -4.33
N VAL A 114 0.11 2.67 -3.91
CA VAL A 114 1.26 3.54 -3.70
C VAL A 114 2.47 2.96 -4.42
N GLY A 115 3.28 3.79 -5.07
CA GLY A 115 4.53 3.32 -5.69
C GLY A 115 5.50 2.76 -4.66
N GLY A 116 5.99 1.53 -4.88
CA GLY A 116 6.96 0.84 -4.03
C GLY A 116 8.42 1.14 -4.39
N PHE A 117 8.72 2.35 -4.85
CA PHE A 117 10.03 2.72 -5.37
C PHE A 117 10.44 4.11 -4.88
N THR A 118 11.73 4.42 -4.90
CA THR A 118 12.25 5.73 -4.45
C THR A 118 12.32 6.76 -5.56
N LYS A 119 12.33 6.32 -6.83
CA LYS A 119 12.42 7.17 -8.02
C LYS A 119 11.62 6.58 -9.18
N GLY A 120 11.12 7.46 -10.04
CA GLY A 120 10.30 7.10 -11.19
C GLY A 120 8.85 7.48 -10.99
N ASP A 121 8.00 6.92 -11.84
CA ASP A 121 6.54 7.09 -11.82
C ASP A 121 5.90 5.70 -12.01
N LEU A 122 4.63 5.58 -11.63
CA LEU A 122 3.85 4.37 -11.86
C LEU A 122 3.62 4.20 -13.37
N SER A 123 3.51 2.96 -13.84
CA SER A 123 3.13 2.71 -15.23
C SER A 123 1.71 3.18 -15.53
N GLU A 124 1.44 3.50 -16.80
CA GLU A 124 0.10 3.85 -17.29
C GLU A 124 -0.93 2.79 -16.90
N LYS A 125 -0.55 1.51 -16.96
CA LYS A 125 -1.36 0.37 -16.51
C LYS A 125 -1.88 0.51 -15.08
N VAL A 126 -1.11 1.10 -14.18
CA VAL A 126 -1.55 1.35 -12.80
C VAL A 126 -2.54 2.51 -12.76
N TYR A 127 -2.24 3.59 -13.48
CA TYR A 127 -3.13 4.75 -13.57
C TYR A 127 -4.48 4.41 -14.20
N ASP A 128 -4.51 3.59 -15.26
CA ASP A 128 -5.72 3.13 -15.95
C ASP A 128 -6.64 2.27 -15.06
N SER A 129 -6.11 1.73 -13.97
CA SER A 129 -6.87 0.94 -12.99
C SER A 129 -7.52 1.78 -11.88
N ALA A 130 -7.24 3.09 -11.84
CA ALA A 130 -7.69 3.98 -10.79
C ALA A 130 -9.13 4.44 -11.02
N ASP A 131 -9.96 4.37 -9.97
CA ASP A 131 -11.21 5.14 -9.92
C ASP A 131 -10.89 6.62 -9.60
N TYR A 132 -9.86 6.84 -8.78
CA TYR A 132 -9.40 8.18 -8.38
C TYR A 132 -7.87 8.22 -8.35
N ILE A 133 -7.30 9.34 -8.82
CA ILE A 133 -5.88 9.64 -8.65
C ILE A 133 -5.78 10.80 -7.66
N VAL A 134 -5.18 10.55 -6.49
CA VAL A 134 -5.17 11.50 -5.37
C VAL A 134 -3.75 11.99 -5.08
N SER A 135 -3.63 13.30 -4.90
CA SER A 135 -2.42 13.96 -4.45
C SER A 135 -2.55 14.41 -2.99
N LEU A 136 -1.54 14.08 -2.17
CA LEU A 136 -1.46 14.48 -0.76
C LEU A 136 -0.59 15.72 -0.52
N SER A 137 0.13 16.15 -1.56
CA SER A 137 1.04 17.29 -1.57
C SER A 137 1.46 17.58 -3.01
N LYS A 138 1.78 18.84 -3.29
CA LYS A 138 2.46 19.23 -4.55
C LYS A 138 3.91 18.76 -4.58
N ASP A 139 4.50 18.51 -3.42
CA ASP A 139 5.86 17.98 -3.28
C ASP A 139 5.88 16.46 -3.30
N LEU A 140 6.98 15.88 -3.76
CA LEU A 140 7.23 14.44 -3.66
C LEU A 140 7.36 14.03 -2.19
N LEU A 141 6.48 13.12 -1.76
CA LEU A 141 6.51 12.55 -0.42
C LEU A 141 7.13 11.16 -0.48
N ASP A 142 7.86 10.80 0.59
CA ASP A 142 8.30 9.42 0.75
C ASP A 142 7.12 8.46 1.01
N ILE A 143 7.35 7.17 0.75
CA ILE A 143 6.33 6.11 0.85
C ILE A 143 5.68 6.11 2.24
N TRP A 144 6.47 6.25 3.31
CA TRP A 144 5.94 6.17 4.67
C TRP A 144 5.07 7.39 5.02
N THR A 145 5.38 8.57 4.52
CA THR A 145 4.54 9.77 4.69
C THR A 145 3.24 9.63 3.93
N VAL A 146 3.29 9.13 2.69
CA VAL A 146 2.07 8.82 1.90
C VAL A 146 1.17 7.87 2.68
N ILE A 147 1.72 6.75 3.17
CA ILE A 147 0.93 5.79 3.93
C ILE A 147 0.35 6.38 5.21
N LYS A 148 1.12 7.12 6.02
CA LYS A 148 0.59 7.77 7.23
C LYS A 148 -0.60 8.67 6.91
N LYS A 149 -0.50 9.50 5.87
CA LYS A 149 -1.59 10.37 5.44
C LYS A 149 -2.80 9.58 4.93
N VAL A 150 -2.59 8.46 4.22
CA VAL A 150 -3.66 7.54 3.80
C VAL A 150 -4.39 6.94 5.00
N LEU A 151 -3.66 6.49 6.03
CA LEU A 151 -4.26 5.96 7.26
C LEU A 151 -5.13 7.02 7.95
N ILE A 152 -4.59 8.23 8.11
CA ILE A 152 -5.31 9.36 8.73
C ILE A 152 -6.56 9.71 7.92
N ALA A 153 -6.45 9.78 6.59
CA ALA A 153 -7.59 10.06 5.72
C ALA A 153 -8.67 8.98 5.85
N TYR A 154 -8.28 7.70 5.80
CA TYR A 154 -9.20 6.59 5.96
C TYR A 154 -9.89 6.62 7.33
N GLU A 155 -9.15 6.84 8.41
CA GLU A 155 -9.71 6.93 9.77
C GLU A 155 -10.64 8.15 9.96
N LYS A 156 -10.35 9.28 9.30
CA LYS A 156 -11.18 10.48 9.38
C LYS A 156 -12.50 10.34 8.62
N ASN A 157 -12.50 9.59 7.52
CA ASN A 157 -13.63 9.48 6.62
C ASN A 157 -14.45 8.18 6.78
N SER A 158 -14.13 7.34 7.78
CA SER A 158 -14.83 6.09 8.11
C SER A 158 -15.46 6.15 9.48
#